data_AF-A0A2G6R2F4-F1
#
_entry.id   AF-A0A2G6R2F4-F1
#
_cell.length_a   1.000
_cell.length_b   1.000
_cell.length_c   1.000
_cell.angle_alpha   90.00
_cell.angle_beta   90.00
_cell.angle_gamma   90.00
#
_symmetry.space_group_name_H-M   'P 1'
#
loop_
_entity.id
_entity.type
_entity.pdbx_description
1 polymer ?
#
loop_
_entity_poly.entity_id
_entity_poly.type
_entity_poly.pdbx_seq_one_letter_code
_entity_poly.pdbx_strand_id
1 'polypeptide(L)'
;MAIPSFVDRVQLTVRAGNGGHGCASVHREKFKPLGGPDGGNGGHGGSVILKVDPSVTTLIEYHRKSVRKAVNGEPGKGHNQSGARGTDVVLSVPEGTVVSDAETGEVLADLTGEITEYIVAEGGRGGLGNASLA
;
A
#
# COMPACT_ATOMS: atom_id res chain seq x y z
N MET A 1 7.17 -10.67 30.85
CA MET A 1 6.89 -11.66 29.79
C MET A 1 8.20 -11.86 29.02
N ALA A 2 8.76 -13.07 29.03
CA ALA A 2 10.03 -13.34 28.36
C ALA A 2 9.88 -13.11 26.85
N ILE A 3 10.87 -12.45 26.24
CA ILE A 3 10.92 -12.27 24.79
C ILE A 3 11.50 -13.57 24.22
N PRO A 4 10.78 -14.32 23.37
CA PRO A 4 11.37 -15.47 22.71
C PRO A 4 12.59 -15.01 21.92
N SER A 5 13.72 -15.69 22.06
CA SER A 5 14.97 -15.32 21.36
C SER A 5 14.90 -15.59 19.85
N PHE A 6 13.94 -16.41 19.41
CA PHE A 6 13.78 -16.83 18.03
C PHE A 6 12.30 -17.10 17.72
N VAL A 7 11.86 -16.72 16.52
CA VAL A 7 10.51 -16.97 16.00
C VAL A 7 10.63 -17.29 14.51
N ASP A 8 10.15 -18.46 14.10
CA ASP A 8 10.17 -18.96 12.72
C ASP A 8 8.83 -18.82 12.00
N ARG A 9 7.73 -18.76 12.76
CA ARG A 9 6.36 -18.62 12.24
C ARG A 9 5.63 -17.47 12.92
N VAL A 10 5.01 -16.63 12.09
CA VAL A 10 4.14 -15.55 12.54
C VAL A 10 2.91 -15.47 11.65
N GLN A 11 1.81 -15.01 12.22
CA GLN A 11 0.62 -14.65 11.47
C GLN A 11 0.49 -13.12 11.48
N LEU A 12 0.37 -12.54 10.28
CA LEU A 12 0.22 -11.10 10.11
C LEU A 12 -1.12 -10.80 9.45
N THR A 13 -1.79 -9.76 9.93
CA THR A 13 -2.92 -9.13 9.25
C THR A 13 -2.38 -7.94 8.47
N VAL A 14 -2.30 -8.07 7.16
CA VAL A 14 -1.81 -7.01 6.28
C VAL A 14 -2.98 -6.24 5.66
N ARG A 15 -2.83 -4.93 5.51
CA ARG A 15 -3.81 -4.07 4.85
C ARG A 15 -3.10 -3.04 3.98
N ALA A 16 -3.38 -3.07 2.69
CA ALA A 16 -2.93 -2.02 1.79
C ALA A 16 -3.64 -0.68 2.07
N GLY A 17 -3.05 0.39 1.57
CA GLY A 17 -3.67 1.70 1.55
C GLY A 17 -4.86 1.71 0.60
N ASN A 18 -5.92 2.40 0.98
CA ASN A 18 -7.00 2.72 0.05
C ASN A 18 -6.50 3.75 -0.96
N GLY A 19 -7.00 3.71 -2.20
CA GLY A 19 -6.82 4.81 -3.13
C GLY A 19 -7.57 6.06 -2.65
N GLY A 20 -6.98 7.23 -2.89
CA GLY A 20 -7.61 8.52 -2.62
C GLY A 20 -8.80 8.76 -3.53
N HIS A 21 -9.76 9.58 -3.10
CA HIS A 21 -10.91 9.95 -3.92
C HIS A 21 -10.52 10.96 -5.01
N GLY A 22 -11.09 10.83 -6.19
CA GLY A 22 -11.02 11.87 -7.22
C GLY A 22 -11.84 13.10 -6.82
N CYS A 23 -11.46 14.26 -7.33
CA CYS A 23 -12.15 15.51 -7.04
C CYS A 23 -13.16 15.84 -8.14
N ALA A 24 -14.34 16.33 -7.75
CA ALA A 24 -15.26 17.00 -8.65
C ALA A 24 -15.14 18.51 -8.43
N SER A 25 -14.46 19.21 -9.35
CA SER A 25 -14.24 20.65 -9.26
C SER A 25 -14.42 21.31 -10.63
N VAL A 26 -14.82 22.57 -10.64
CA VAL A 26 -14.96 23.40 -11.84
C VAL A 26 -14.11 24.65 -11.64
N HIS A 27 -13.29 24.95 -12.63
CA HIS A 27 -12.40 26.10 -12.59
C HIS A 27 -13.23 27.40 -12.57
N ARG A 28 -12.92 28.28 -11.62
CA ARG A 28 -13.58 29.58 -11.44
C ARG A 28 -12.56 30.70 -11.54
N GLU A 29 -12.74 31.55 -12.54
CA GLU A 29 -11.93 32.75 -12.76
C GLU A 29 -12.86 33.95 -12.95
N LYS A 30 -12.50 35.09 -12.37
CA LYS A 30 -13.29 36.31 -12.51
C LYS A 30 -13.37 36.70 -13.98
N PHE A 31 -14.58 36.98 -14.47
CA PHE A 31 -14.90 37.32 -15.87
C PHE A 31 -14.84 36.17 -16.88
N LYS A 32 -14.65 34.92 -16.44
CA LYS A 32 -14.77 33.73 -17.30
C LYS A 32 -16.03 32.94 -16.93
N PRO A 33 -17.05 32.85 -17.81
CA PRO A 33 -18.35 32.27 -17.45
C PRO A 33 -18.30 30.76 -17.14
N LEU A 34 -17.45 29.97 -17.81
CA LEU A 34 -17.22 28.54 -17.53
C LEU A 34 -15.73 28.21 -17.72
N GLY A 35 -15.06 27.83 -16.63
CA GLY A 35 -13.63 27.46 -16.67
C GLY A 35 -13.35 26.00 -17.06
N GLY A 36 -14.38 25.16 -17.15
CA GLY A 36 -14.26 23.72 -17.38
C GLY A 36 -13.97 22.92 -16.10
N PRO A 37 -14.04 21.58 -16.17
CA PRO A 37 -13.72 20.72 -15.03
C PRO A 37 -12.22 20.78 -14.70
N ASP A 38 -11.90 20.89 -13.42
CA ASP A 38 -10.51 20.99 -12.94
C ASP A 38 -10.24 20.13 -11.69
N GLY A 39 -11.08 19.13 -11.42
CA GLY A 39 -10.84 18.19 -10.33
C GLY A 39 -9.80 17.14 -10.69
N GLY A 40 -8.71 17.13 -9.92
CA GLY A 40 -7.64 16.14 -10.06
C GLY A 40 -8.00 14.75 -9.54
N ASN A 41 -7.17 13.76 -9.91
CA ASN A 41 -7.34 12.37 -9.49
C ASN A 41 -6.90 12.16 -8.05
N GLY A 42 -7.46 11.15 -7.38
CA GLY A 42 -6.91 10.67 -6.11
C GLY A 42 -5.59 9.92 -6.33
N GLY A 43 -4.72 9.95 -5.32
CA GLY A 43 -3.48 9.19 -5.33
C GLY A 43 -3.73 7.70 -5.13
N HIS A 44 -2.81 6.86 -5.62
CA HIS A 44 -2.84 5.42 -5.32
C HIS A 44 -2.54 5.16 -3.84
N GLY A 45 -3.13 4.13 -3.26
CA GLY A 45 -2.76 3.64 -1.94
C GLY A 45 -1.37 2.99 -1.95
N GLY A 46 -0.71 3.00 -0.80
CA GLY A 46 0.52 2.24 -0.61
C GLY A 46 0.25 0.74 -0.55
N SER A 47 1.21 -0.06 -0.98
CA SER A 47 1.19 -1.52 -0.90
C SER A 47 1.91 -2.02 0.35
N VAL A 48 1.63 -3.26 0.77
CA VAL A 48 2.44 -3.97 1.77
C VAL A 48 3.29 -4.99 1.03
N ILE A 49 4.60 -4.92 1.25
CA ILE A 49 5.61 -5.65 0.50
C ILE A 49 6.46 -6.45 1.48
N LEU A 50 6.62 -7.74 1.25
CA LEU A 50 7.64 -8.54 1.90
C LEU A 50 8.91 -8.47 1.06
N LYS A 51 10.05 -8.22 1.71
CA LYS A 51 11.34 -8.13 1.03
C LYS A 51 12.36 -9.01 1.75
N VAL A 52 13.10 -9.81 0.99
CA VAL A 52 14.21 -10.60 1.52
C VAL A 52 15.32 -9.66 1.95
N ASP A 53 15.77 -9.82 3.19
CA ASP A 53 16.90 -9.11 3.76
C ASP A 53 17.86 -10.12 4.40
N PRO A 54 19.07 -10.32 3.84
CA PRO A 54 20.05 -11.27 4.37
C PRO A 54 20.51 -10.98 5.81
N SER A 55 20.30 -9.74 6.30
CA SER A 55 20.62 -9.39 7.68
C SER A 55 19.57 -9.86 8.69
N VAL A 56 18.38 -10.24 8.22
CA VAL A 56 17.27 -10.72 9.06
C VAL A 56 17.31 -12.24 9.12
N THR A 57 17.35 -12.79 10.33
CA THR A 57 17.49 -14.24 10.59
C THR A 57 16.30 -14.86 11.34
N THR A 58 15.34 -14.04 11.76
CA THR A 58 14.20 -14.44 12.59
C THR A 58 13.01 -13.50 12.35
N LEU A 59 11.80 -13.99 12.54
CA LEU A 59 10.54 -13.21 12.42
C LEU A 59 10.12 -12.57 13.74
N ILE A 60 11.04 -12.47 14.71
CA ILE A 60 10.78 -11.92 16.04
C ILE A 60 10.18 -10.50 16.02
N GLU A 61 10.56 -9.67 15.04
CA GLU A 61 10.05 -8.30 14.89
C GLU A 61 8.55 -8.25 14.59
N TYR A 62 8.00 -9.36 14.08
CA TYR A 62 6.59 -9.48 13.71
C TYR A 62 5.72 -10.07 14.82
N HIS A 63 6.32 -10.69 15.83
CA HIS A 63 5.60 -11.40 16.90
C HIS A 63 4.63 -10.50 17.70
N ARG A 64 4.94 -9.22 17.88
CA ARG A 64 4.13 -8.31 18.74
C ARG A 64 3.16 -7.42 17.99
N LYS A 65 3.46 -7.07 16.74
CA LYS A 65 2.64 -6.18 15.91
C LYS A 65 2.13 -6.97 14.72
N SER A 66 1.00 -7.65 14.96
CA SER A 66 0.33 -8.50 13.97
C SER A 66 -0.26 -7.69 12.81
N VAL A 67 -0.67 -6.43 13.04
CA VAL A 67 -1.29 -5.61 11.98
C VAL A 67 -0.27 -4.72 11.28
N ARG A 68 -0.19 -4.81 9.95
CA ARG A 68 0.67 -3.98 9.10
C ARG A 68 -0.19 -3.27 8.06
N LYS A 69 -0.20 -1.93 8.10
CA LYS A 69 -1.07 -1.11 7.27
C LYS A 69 -0.28 -0.09 6.48
N ALA A 70 -0.42 -0.10 5.15
CA ALA A 70 0.15 0.92 4.28
C ALA A 70 -0.69 2.20 4.27
N VAL A 71 -0.07 3.30 3.83
CA VAL A 71 -0.68 4.64 3.86
C VAL A 71 -1.68 4.77 2.71
N ASN A 72 -2.83 5.40 2.96
CA ASN A 72 -3.81 5.67 1.91
C ASN A 72 -3.28 6.72 0.91
N GLY A 73 -3.76 6.69 -0.33
CA GLY A 73 -3.55 7.79 -1.26
C GLY A 73 -4.32 9.04 -0.82
N GLU A 74 -3.76 10.22 -1.08
CA GLU A 74 -4.43 11.47 -0.79
C GLU A 74 -5.56 11.75 -1.80
N PRO A 75 -6.61 12.50 -1.40
CA PRO A 75 -7.63 12.91 -2.35
C PRO A 75 -7.09 13.92 -3.38
N GLY A 76 -7.65 13.87 -4.58
CA GLY A 76 -7.46 14.94 -5.56
C GLY A 76 -8.09 16.25 -5.07
N LYS A 77 -7.68 17.36 -5.66
CA LYS A 77 -8.19 18.71 -5.37
C LYS A 77 -8.51 19.45 -6.68
N GLY A 78 -9.15 20.60 -6.56
CA GLY A 78 -9.36 21.52 -7.69
C GLY A 78 -8.04 22.01 -8.28
N HIS A 79 -8.10 22.81 -9.33
CA HIS A 79 -6.91 23.29 -10.05
C HIS A 79 -6.01 22.17 -10.61
N ASN A 80 -6.61 21.06 -11.04
CA ASN A 80 -5.95 19.88 -11.60
C ASN A 80 -4.92 19.24 -10.66
N GLN A 81 -5.08 19.42 -9.35
CA GLN A 81 -4.16 18.87 -8.37
C GLN A 81 -4.50 17.41 -8.07
N SER A 82 -3.66 16.50 -8.52
CA SER A 82 -3.79 15.08 -8.17
C SER A 82 -3.25 14.81 -6.76
N GLY A 83 -3.89 13.88 -6.04
CA GLY A 83 -3.46 13.47 -4.71
C GLY A 83 -2.16 12.67 -4.73
N ALA A 84 -1.36 12.82 -3.67
CA ALA A 84 -0.12 12.07 -3.49
C ALA A 84 -0.37 10.56 -3.31
N ARG A 85 0.56 9.74 -3.80
CA ARG A 85 0.56 8.30 -3.56
C ARG A 85 0.86 8.02 -2.08
N GLY A 86 0.12 7.08 -1.50
CA GLY A 86 0.38 6.57 -0.16
C GLY A 86 1.70 5.79 -0.11
N THR A 87 2.46 5.98 0.96
CA THR A 87 3.72 5.27 1.21
C THR A 87 3.49 3.77 1.40
N ASP A 88 4.28 2.98 0.69
CA ASP A 88 4.33 1.52 0.83
C ASP A 88 4.93 1.14 2.19
N VAL A 89 4.54 -0.03 2.70
CA VAL A 89 5.14 -0.64 3.91
C VAL A 89 5.93 -1.85 3.49
N VAL A 90 7.25 -1.77 3.67
CA VAL A 90 8.18 -2.87 3.39
C VAL A 90 8.49 -3.60 4.69
N LEU A 91 8.35 -4.92 4.69
CA LEU A 91 8.62 -5.80 5.81
C LEU A 91 9.76 -6.74 5.42
N SER A 92 10.91 -6.57 6.06
CA SER A 92 12.10 -7.39 5.81
C SER A 92 11.95 -8.79 6.39
N VAL A 93 12.22 -9.83 5.62
CA VAL A 93 12.13 -11.24 6.05
C VAL A 93 13.40 -12.00 5.70
N PRO A 94 13.75 -13.07 6.42
CA PRO A 94 14.85 -13.94 6.05
C PRO A 94 14.65 -14.57 4.66
N GLU A 95 15.74 -14.90 4.00
CA GLU A 95 15.71 -15.78 2.82
C GLU A 95 15.12 -17.15 3.20
N GLY A 96 14.30 -17.74 2.32
CA GLY A 96 13.60 -19.00 2.62
C GLY A 96 12.26 -18.80 3.33
N THR A 97 11.77 -17.57 3.43
CA THR A 97 10.45 -17.30 4.02
C THR A 97 9.34 -17.71 3.05
N VAL A 98 8.53 -18.68 3.47
CA VAL A 98 7.31 -19.08 2.76
C VAL A 98 6.13 -18.24 3.24
N VAL A 99 5.38 -17.69 2.28
CA VAL A 99 4.21 -16.84 2.51
C VAL A 99 2.97 -17.63 2.14
N SER A 100 2.06 -17.81 3.09
CA SER A 100 0.79 -18.50 2.87
C SER A 100 -0.38 -17.71 3.43
N ASP A 101 -1.55 -17.88 2.81
CA ASP A 101 -2.80 -17.39 3.37
C ASP A 101 -3.10 -18.11 4.69
N ALA A 102 -3.44 -17.35 5.74
CA ALA A 102 -3.60 -17.90 7.08
C ALA A 102 -4.93 -18.65 7.28
N GLU A 103 -5.94 -18.39 6.44
CA GLU A 103 -7.24 -19.03 6.49
C GLU A 103 -7.30 -20.27 5.59
N THR A 104 -6.78 -20.16 4.36
CA THR A 104 -6.84 -21.26 3.37
C THR A 104 -5.61 -22.17 3.39
N GLY A 105 -4.47 -21.68 3.89
CA GLY A 105 -3.19 -22.39 3.83
C GLY A 105 -2.54 -22.40 2.44
N GLU A 106 -3.12 -21.71 1.46
CA GLU A 106 -2.55 -21.60 0.11
C GLU A 106 -1.21 -20.88 0.15
N VAL A 107 -0.18 -21.46 -0.49
CA VAL A 107 1.14 -20.85 -0.60
C VAL A 107 1.10 -19.79 -1.70
N LEU A 108 1.30 -18.54 -1.31
CA LEU A 108 1.24 -17.37 -2.17
C LEU A 108 2.60 -17.06 -2.80
N ALA A 109 3.68 -17.26 -2.04
CA ALA A 109 5.04 -17.03 -2.50
C ALA A 109 6.07 -17.82 -1.68
N ASP A 110 7.19 -18.13 -2.32
CA ASP A 110 8.41 -18.62 -1.67
C ASP A 110 9.53 -17.61 -1.96
N LEU A 111 10.07 -17.00 -0.91
CA LEU A 111 11.04 -15.91 -1.01
C LEU A 111 12.47 -16.47 -0.97
N THR A 112 12.83 -17.18 -2.05
CA THR A 112 14.15 -17.79 -2.27
C THR A 112 14.73 -17.40 -3.63
N GLY A 113 16.06 -17.25 -3.69
CA GLY A 113 16.79 -17.05 -4.96
C GLY A 113 16.36 -15.79 -5.73
N GLU A 114 15.67 -15.98 -6.86
CA GLU A 114 15.28 -14.89 -7.78
C GLU A 114 14.15 -14.02 -7.22
N ILE A 115 13.27 -14.58 -6.37
CA ILE A 115 12.15 -13.85 -5.78
C ILE A 115 12.60 -13.23 -4.46
N THR A 116 12.97 -11.97 -4.52
CA THR A 116 13.45 -11.19 -3.37
C THR A 116 12.40 -10.23 -2.82
N GLU A 117 11.30 -10.00 -3.54
CA GLU A 117 10.21 -9.14 -3.11
C GLU A 117 8.86 -9.74 -3.52
N TYR A 118 7.86 -9.59 -2.65
CA TYR A 118 6.49 -10.04 -2.91
C TYR A 118 5.47 -9.05 -2.34
N ILE A 119 4.53 -8.62 -3.18
CA ILE A 119 3.46 -7.71 -2.79
C ILE A 119 2.33 -8.54 -2.17
N VAL A 120 2.27 -8.58 -0.84
CA VAL A 120 1.24 -9.33 -0.11
C VAL A 120 -0.10 -8.62 -0.06
N ALA A 121 -0.11 -7.30 -0.22
CA ALA A 121 -1.35 -6.53 -0.32
C ALA A 121 -1.12 -5.33 -1.25
N GLU A 122 -1.76 -5.32 -2.41
CA GLU A 122 -1.65 -4.25 -3.39
C GLU A 122 -2.46 -3.01 -2.99
N GLY A 123 -1.85 -1.84 -3.15
CA GLY A 123 -2.47 -0.54 -2.93
C GLY A 123 -3.70 -0.30 -3.80
N GLY A 124 -4.75 0.24 -3.19
CA GLY A 124 -5.97 0.60 -3.92
C GLY A 124 -5.73 1.66 -4.99
N ARG A 125 -6.41 1.55 -6.13
CA ARG A 125 -6.31 2.51 -7.22
C ARG A 125 -6.92 3.86 -6.82
N GLY A 126 -6.24 4.95 -7.15
CA GLY A 126 -6.76 6.31 -6.98
C GLY A 126 -8.02 6.55 -7.83
N GLY A 127 -9.01 7.23 -7.26
CA GLY A 127 -10.25 7.58 -7.94
C GLY A 127 -10.04 8.64 -9.02
N LEU A 128 -10.83 8.57 -10.08
CA LEU A 128 -10.80 9.52 -11.19
C LEU A 128 -11.47 10.85 -10.80
N GLY A 129 -10.78 11.96 -11.03
CA GLY A 129 -11.35 13.31 -10.92
C GLY A 129 -12.11 13.69 -12.18
N ASN A 130 -13.02 14.67 -12.09
CA ASN A 130 -13.86 15.05 -13.23
C ASN A 130 -13.09 15.64 -14.41
N ALA A 131 -11.86 16.15 -14.21
CA ALA A 131 -10.99 16.58 -15.31
C ALA A 131 -10.52 15.41 -16.20
N SER A 132 -10.46 14.19 -15.66
CA SER A 132 -10.08 12.98 -16.43
C SER A 132 -11.25 12.33 -17.19
N LEU A 133 -12.46 12.82 -16.96
CA LEU A 133 -13.71 12.33 -17.57
C LEU A 133 -14.23 13.25 -18.68
N ALA A 134 -13.56 14.38 -18.90
CA ALA A 134 -13.99 15.48 -19.76
C ALA A 134 -13.32 15.46 -21.13
#